data_AF-A0A1Q6X9Y9-F1
#
_entry.id   AF-A0A1Q6X9Y9-F1
#
_cell.length_a   1.000
_cell.length_b   1.000
_cell.length_c   1.000
_cell.angle_alpha   90.00
_cell.angle_beta   90.00
_cell.angle_gamma   90.00
#
_symmetry.space_group_name_H-M   'P 1'
#
loop_
_entity.id
_entity.type
_entity.pdbx_description
1 polymer ?
#
loop_
_entity_poly.entity_id
_entity_poly.type
_entity_poly.pdbx_seq_one_letter_code
_entity_poly.pdbx_strand_id
1 'polypeptide(L)'
;MAMPGMDISHESMHLMPGMLTPEQMDALRKAKGAEFDHLFLTGMIQHHGGALTMVKDLFDTAGAGQDAELFNFATDVDSGQRAEIRIMQTMLEKTLEEKR
;
A
#
# COMPACT_ATOMS: atom_id res chain seq x y z
N MET A 1 -6.07 -24.82 -21.64
CA MET A 1 -4.85 -24.00 -21.64
C MET A 1 -4.38 -23.83 -20.20
N ALA A 2 -3.29 -24.48 -19.81
CA ALA A 2 -2.55 -24.12 -18.60
C ALA A 2 -1.38 -23.23 -19.06
N MET A 3 -1.28 -22.02 -18.50
CA MET A 3 -0.19 -21.09 -18.81
C MET A 3 1.05 -21.52 -18.03
N PRO A 4 2.16 -21.92 -18.68
CA PRO A 4 3.41 -22.24 -18.00
C PRO A 4 4.27 -20.98 -17.86
N GLY A 5 4.89 -20.79 -16.69
CA GLY A 5 6.10 -19.95 -16.59
C GLY A 5 6.05 -18.68 -15.75
N MET A 6 5.17 -18.56 -14.75
CA MET A 6 5.38 -17.54 -13.70
C MET A 6 6.14 -18.18 -12.52
N ASP A 7 7.44 -18.42 -12.73
CA ASP A 7 8.37 -18.65 -11.63
C ASP A 7 8.52 -17.31 -10.90
N ILE A 8 7.69 -17.10 -9.88
CA ILE A 8 7.88 -16.00 -8.93
C ILE A 8 8.95 -16.47 -7.95
N SER A 9 10.20 -16.34 -8.38
CA SER A 9 11.36 -16.45 -7.50
C SER A 9 11.14 -15.59 -6.26
N HIS A 10 11.55 -16.06 -5.08
CA HIS A 10 11.39 -15.34 -3.80
C HIS A 10 12.02 -13.94 -3.80
N GLU A 11 12.94 -13.64 -4.73
CA GLU A 11 13.46 -12.29 -4.99
C GLU A 11 12.42 -11.31 -5.60
N SER A 12 11.46 -11.78 -6.39
CA SER A 12 10.48 -10.92 -7.06
C SER A 12 9.49 -10.27 -6.09
N MET A 13 9.32 -10.84 -4.89
CA MET A 13 8.48 -10.26 -3.83
C MET A 13 9.12 -9.05 -3.14
N HIS A 14 10.42 -8.79 -3.34
CA HIS A 14 11.07 -7.55 -2.91
C HIS A 14 10.76 -6.33 -3.80
N LEU A 15 9.98 -6.48 -4.89
CA LEU A 15 9.85 -5.47 -5.95
C LEU A 15 8.65 -4.52 -5.83
N MET A 16 7.71 -4.73 -4.90
CA MET A 16 6.52 -3.87 -4.79
C MET A 16 6.73 -2.85 -3.66
N PRO A 17 6.83 -1.54 -3.98
CA PRO A 17 7.05 -0.52 -2.97
C PRO A 17 5.90 -0.54 -1.95
N GLY A 18 6.22 -0.21 -0.69
CA GLY A 18 5.26 -0.10 0.41
C GLY A 18 4.82 -1.41 1.05
N MET A 19 5.13 -2.58 0.48
CA MET A 19 4.80 -3.87 1.10
C MET A 19 5.42 -4.01 2.50
N LEU A 20 4.66 -4.60 3.42
CA LEU A 20 5.16 -4.89 4.77
C LEU A 20 6.21 -6.00 4.70
N THR A 21 7.30 -5.85 5.47
CA THR A 21 8.30 -6.91 5.61
C THR A 21 7.72 -8.10 6.41
N PRO A 22 8.32 -9.30 6.29
CA PRO A 22 7.93 -10.44 7.12
C PRO A 22 7.93 -10.12 8.62
N GLU A 23 8.91 -9.34 9.10
CA GLU A 23 9.03 -8.93 10.50
C GLU A 23 7.91 -7.97 10.90
N GLN A 24 7.56 -7.01 10.05
CA GLN A 24 6.43 -6.10 10.28
C GLN A 24 5.10 -6.88 10.34
N MET A 25 4.90 -7.85 9.43
CA MET A 25 3.73 -8.71 9.44
C MET A 25 3.66 -9.60 10.69
N ASP A 26 4.79 -10.12 11.15
CA ASP A 26 4.87 -10.91 12.38
C ASP A 26 4.59 -10.08 13.63
N ALA A 27 5.06 -8.83 13.68
CA ALA A 27 4.72 -7.91 14.74
C ALA A 27 3.21 -7.64 14.76
N LEU A 28 2.61 -7.36 13.59
CA LEU A 28 1.18 -7.13 13.45
C LEU A 28 0.35 -8.34 13.91
N ARG A 29 0.77 -9.57 13.58
CA ARG A 29 0.09 -10.81 14.02
C ARG A 29 0.08 -11.02 15.52
N LYS A 30 1.11 -10.53 16.22
CA LYS A 30 1.28 -10.69 17.68
C LYS A 30 0.60 -9.59 18.48
N ALA A 31 0.45 -8.41 17.89
CA ALA A 31 -0.13 -7.24 18.54
C ALA A 31 -1.63 -7.39 18.82
N LYS A 32 -2.11 -6.67 19.86
CA LYS A 32 -3.51 -6.64 20.25
C LYS A 32 -3.92 -5.24 20.70
N GLY A 33 -5.21 -4.94 20.61
CA GLY A 33 -5.78 -3.66 21.05
C GLY A 33 -5.05 -2.46 20.44
N ALA A 34 -4.75 -1.45 21.25
CA ALA A 34 -4.15 -0.20 20.79
C ALA A 34 -2.75 -0.35 20.14
N GLU A 35 -2.03 -1.44 20.41
CA GLU A 35 -0.77 -1.74 19.70
C GLU A 35 -1.05 -2.25 18.28
N PHE A 36 -2.06 -3.12 18.14
CA PHE A 36 -2.50 -3.60 16.83
C PHE A 36 -2.99 -2.44 15.97
N ASP A 37 -3.83 -1.57 16.50
CA ASP A 37 -4.39 -0.44 15.75
C ASP A 37 -3.27 0.48 15.22
N HIS A 38 -2.27 0.78 16.05
CA HIS A 38 -1.12 1.57 15.65
C HIS A 38 -0.29 0.92 14.55
N LEU A 39 0.06 -0.37 14.71
CA LEU A 39 0.84 -1.11 13.72
C LEU A 39 0.08 -1.29 12.41
N PHE A 40 -1.23 -1.55 12.49
CA PHE A 40 -2.10 -1.68 11.32
C PHE A 40 -2.17 -0.38 10.53
N LEU A 41 -2.49 0.74 11.19
CA LEU A 41 -2.59 2.05 10.54
C LEU A 41 -1.25 2.48 9.93
N THR A 42 -0.14 2.30 10.66
CA THR A 42 1.20 2.62 10.16
C THR A 42 1.55 1.76 8.94
N GLY A 43 1.26 0.46 9.00
CA GLY A 43 1.50 -0.47 7.90
C GLY A 43 0.65 -0.17 6.66
N MET A 44 -0.63 0.18 6.83
CA MET A 44 -1.50 0.52 5.71
C MET A 44 -1.14 1.86 5.07
N ILE A 45 -0.69 2.85 5.86
CA ILE A 45 -0.13 4.09 5.29
C ILE A 45 1.11 3.78 4.43
N GLN A 46 2.02 2.91 4.91
CA GLN A 46 3.19 2.48 4.15
C GLN A 46 2.79 1.78 2.85
N HIS A 47 1.88 0.81 2.93
CA HIS A 47 1.36 0.04 1.79
C HIS A 47 0.73 0.94 0.73
N HIS A 48 -0.13 1.86 1.14
CA HIS A 48 -0.77 2.81 0.23
C HIS A 48 0.22 3.78 -0.40
N GLY A 49 1.23 4.23 0.34
CA GLY A 49 2.33 5.04 -0.21
C GLY A 49 3.10 4.30 -1.32
N GLY A 50 3.25 2.99 -1.17
CA GLY A 50 3.78 2.11 -2.22
C GLY A 50 2.91 2.07 -3.47
N ALA A 51 1.60 1.87 -3.31
CA ALA A 51 0.65 1.90 -4.42
C ALA A 51 0.70 3.24 -5.18
N LEU A 52 0.83 4.36 -4.47
CA LEU A 52 0.99 5.69 -5.09
C LEU A 52 2.30 5.83 -5.89
N THR A 53 3.37 5.17 -5.44
CA THR A 53 4.63 5.13 -6.19
C THR A 53 4.44 4.38 -7.50
N MET A 54 3.76 3.23 -7.46
CA MET A 54 3.47 2.46 -8.68
C MET A 54 2.58 3.22 -9.67
N VAL A 55 1.56 3.93 -9.18
CA VAL A 55 0.70 4.77 -10.02
C VAL A 55 1.52 5.89 -10.68
N LYS A 56 2.43 6.51 -9.94
CA LYS A 56 3.34 7.51 -10.50
C LYS A 56 4.24 6.91 -11.58
N ASP A 57 4.86 5.76 -11.33
CA ASP A 57 5.75 5.09 -12.29
C ASP A 57 5.01 4.67 -13.56
N LEU A 58 3.74 4.25 -13.41
CA LEU A 58 2.85 3.98 -14.54
C LEU A 58 2.65 5.24 -15.39
N PHE A 59 2.30 6.38 -14.78
CA PHE A 59 2.09 7.63 -15.53
C PHE A 59 3.37 8.19 -16.17
N ASP A 60 4.53 7.89 -15.60
CA ASP A 60 5.84 8.27 -16.17
C ASP A 60 6.25 7.39 -17.37
N THR A 61 5.55 6.28 -17.61
CA THR A 61 5.83 5.37 -18.73
C THR A 61 5.28 5.93 -20.04
N ALA A 62 6.11 5.95 -21.09
CA ALA A 62 5.72 6.44 -22.41
C ALA A 62 4.52 5.67 -22.97
N GLY A 63 3.45 6.39 -23.32
CA GLY A 63 2.21 5.81 -23.85
C GLY A 63 1.19 5.38 -22.79
N ALA A 64 1.49 5.50 -21.49
CA ALA A 64 0.56 5.08 -20.42
C ALA A 64 -0.80 5.80 -20.43
N GLY A 65 -0.87 7.02 -20.99
CA GLY A 65 -2.12 7.78 -21.17
C GLY A 65 -2.92 7.43 -22.42
N GLN A 66 -2.47 6.45 -23.23
CA GLN A 66 -3.17 6.05 -24.46
C GLN A 66 -4.26 5.00 -24.23
N ASP A 67 -4.22 4.30 -23.10
CA ASP A 67 -5.26 3.38 -22.65
C ASP A 67 -6.16 4.10 -21.63
N ALA A 68 -7.38 4.41 -22.05
CA ALA A 68 -8.34 5.14 -21.22
C ALA A 68 -8.83 4.33 -20.00
N GLU A 69 -8.89 2.99 -20.11
CA GLU A 69 -9.30 2.13 -19.00
C GLU A 69 -8.22 2.11 -17.92
N LEU A 70 -6.96 1.95 -18.34
CA LEU A 70 -5.81 1.99 -17.44
C LEU A 70 -5.64 3.35 -16.76
N PHE A 71 -5.83 4.44 -17.51
CA PHE A 71 -5.75 5.81 -16.97
C PHE A 71 -6.82 6.07 -15.90
N ASN A 72 -8.08 5.67 -16.16
CA ASN A 72 -9.17 5.83 -15.20
C ASN A 72 -8.90 5.02 -13.94
N PHE A 73 -8.49 3.76 -14.08
CA PHE A 73 -8.13 2.91 -12.95
C PHE A 73 -7.01 3.51 -12.11
N ALA A 74 -5.92 3.96 -12.72
CA ALA A 74 -4.79 4.57 -12.01
C ALA A 74 -5.19 5.87 -11.27
N THR A 75 -6.08 6.66 -11.86
CA THR A 75 -6.63 7.88 -11.24
C THR A 75 -7.51 7.57 -10.03
N ASP A 76 -8.38 6.56 -10.15
CA ASP A 76 -9.23 6.11 -9.04
C ASP A 76 -8.39 5.58 -7.88
N VAL A 77 -7.35 4.79 -8.18
CA VAL A 77 -6.38 4.33 -7.18
C VAL A 77 -5.66 5.50 -6.51
N ASP A 78 -5.10 6.46 -7.26
CA ASP A 78 -4.41 7.61 -6.64
C ASP A 78 -5.32 8.38 -5.68
N SER A 79 -6.54 8.70 -6.13
CA SER A 79 -7.48 9.49 -5.34
C SER A 79 -7.97 8.74 -4.10
N GLY A 80 -8.31 7.46 -4.23
CA GLY A 80 -8.74 6.60 -3.14
C GLY A 80 -7.65 6.41 -2.09
N GLN A 81 -6.45 5.99 -2.51
CA GLN A 81 -5.35 5.72 -1.58
C GLN A 81 -4.92 6.98 -0.82
N ARG A 82 -4.92 8.16 -1.46
CA ARG A 82 -4.65 9.44 -0.77
C ARG A 82 -5.72 9.80 0.26
N ALA A 83 -6.99 9.52 -0.04
CA ALA A 83 -8.08 9.76 0.91
C ALA A 83 -7.95 8.84 2.13
N GLU A 84 -7.68 7.56 1.90
CA GLU A 84 -7.49 6.58 2.97
C GLU A 84 -6.27 6.90 3.84
N ILE A 85 -5.14 7.33 3.25
CA ILE A 85 -3.97 7.79 4.01
C ILE A 85 -4.35 8.92 4.97
N ARG A 86 -5.09 9.94 4.51
CA ARG A 86 -5.50 11.07 5.37
C ARG A 86 -6.39 10.62 6.53
N ILE A 87 -7.32 9.69 6.26
CA ILE A 87 -8.19 9.12 7.28
C ILE A 87 -7.35 8.38 8.33
N MET A 88 -6.42 7.52 7.90
CA MET A 88 -5.56 6.76 8.81
C MET A 88 -4.62 7.65 9.62
N GLN A 89 -4.08 8.72 9.04
CA GLN A 89 -3.26 9.71 9.75
C GLN A 89 -4.08 10.40 10.85
N THR A 90 -5.32 10.79 10.54
CA THR A 90 -6.24 11.39 11.52
C THR A 90 -6.57 10.41 12.66
N MET A 91 -6.75 9.12 12.35
CA MET A 91 -6.98 8.10 13.37
C MET A 91 -5.76 7.93 14.28
N LEU A 92 -4.54 7.88 13.73
CA LEU A 92 -3.30 7.80 14.51
C LEU A 92 -3.12 9.00 15.45
N GLU A 93 -3.37 10.22 14.96
CA GLU A 93 -3.30 11.44 15.77
C GLU A 93 -4.24 11.37 16.97
N LYS A 94 -5.50 10.97 16.75
CA LYS A 94 -6.50 10.81 17.82
C LYS A 94 -6.08 9.76 18.85
N THR A 95 -5.57 8.60 18.41
CA THR A 95 -5.10 7.56 19.32
C THR A 95 -3.92 8.03 20.18
N LEU A 96 -3.07 8.93 19.67
CA LEU A 96 -1.99 9.53 20.44
C LEU A 96 -2.49 10.55 21.45
N GLU A 97 -3.52 11.32 21.11
CA GLU A 97 -4.16 12.27 22.02
C GLU A 97 -4.87 11.58 23.19
N GLU A 98 -5.57 10.47 22.93
CA GLU A 98 -6.27 9.68 23.95
C GLU A 98 -5.33 8.98 24.95
N LYS A 99 -4.04 8.82 24.58
CA LYS A 99 -3.00 8.23 25.44
C LYS A 99 -2.23 9.25 26.29
N ARG A 100 -2.43 10.56 26.08
CA ARG A 100 -1.78 11.65 26.84
C ARG A 100 -2.56 12.00 28.10
#